data_AF-A0A0Q3S6I9-F1
#
_entry.id   AF-A0A0Q3S6I9-F1
#
_cell.length_a   1.000
_cell.length_b   1.000
_cell.length_c   1.000
_cell.angle_alpha   90.00
_cell.angle_beta   90.00
_cell.angle_gamma   90.00
#
_symmetry.space_group_name_H-M   'P 1'
#
loop_
_entity.id
_entity.type
_entity.pdbx_description
1 polymer ?
#
loop_
_entity_poly.entity_id
_entity_poly.type
_entity_poly.pdbx_seq_one_letter_code
_entity_poly.pdbx_strand_id
1 'polypeptide(L)'
;MNIVKSTGNGMSHQIANLEERKRAIQRKDAGDAYRRQAEYFKPKVPTLSELEDLLLGNKERELDSPEVSAAVREFQQIESATSKQQNILDIKGPSLSVQTIGGPTPERTIELLEKVRSSALEPANPTPQDVRIAASATAKIQQVQSQIILNQEANRQIELEVKRQIEDEAAVFNRSVQADFQSPKVLEEDLENLQKKRLIEQAIAKYSYQVQMKRNGFTDMQPSFFRIA
;
A
#
# COMPACT_ATOMS: atom_id res chain seq x y z
N MET A 1 -69.96 34.38 -9.16
CA MET A 1 -69.18 33.14 -8.95
C MET A 1 -67.71 33.52 -8.85
N ASN A 2 -67.14 33.54 -7.65
CA ASN A 2 -65.74 33.93 -7.44
C ASN A 2 -64.87 32.68 -7.38
N ILE A 3 -63.97 32.55 -8.35
CA ILE A 3 -62.98 31.47 -8.43
C ILE A 3 -61.69 31.98 -7.79
N VAL A 4 -61.36 31.47 -6.60
CA VAL A 4 -60.09 31.73 -5.91
C VAL A 4 -59.03 30.79 -6.49
N LYS A 5 -57.98 31.36 -7.09
CA LYS A 5 -56.81 30.62 -7.58
C LYS A 5 -55.88 30.32 -6.41
N SER A 6 -55.66 29.04 -6.11
CA SER A 6 -54.68 28.57 -5.12
C SER A 6 -53.25 28.74 -5.66
N THR A 7 -52.43 29.57 -5.00
CA THR A 7 -51.02 29.78 -5.35
C THR A 7 -50.11 28.85 -4.54
N GLY A 8 -49.44 27.92 -5.25
CA GLY A 8 -48.01 27.60 -5.22
C GLY A 8 -47.17 27.43 -3.94
N ASN A 9 -47.66 27.63 -2.71
CA ASN A 9 -46.78 27.65 -1.51
C ASN A 9 -46.62 26.30 -0.79
N GLY A 10 -47.39 25.26 -1.13
CA GLY A 10 -47.37 23.98 -0.40
C GLY A 10 -46.10 23.14 -0.59
N MET A 11 -45.48 23.20 -1.78
CA MET A 11 -44.34 22.32 -2.12
C MET A 11 -43.01 22.80 -1.50
N SER A 12 -42.79 24.11 -1.38
CA SER A 12 -41.56 24.65 -0.78
C SER A 12 -41.45 24.37 0.72
N HIS A 13 -42.58 24.37 1.45
CA HIS A 13 -42.59 23.99 2.87
C HIS A 13 -42.33 22.50 3.09
N GLN A 14 -42.75 21.63 2.15
CA GLN A 14 -42.45 20.19 2.22
C GLN A 14 -40.97 19.89 1.95
N ILE A 15 -40.36 20.57 0.98
CA ILE A 15 -38.93 20.42 0.66
C ILE A 15 -38.06 20.95 1.81
N ALA A 16 -38.39 22.12 2.37
CA ALA A 16 -37.67 22.67 3.54
C ALA A 16 -37.72 21.73 4.76
N ASN A 17 -38.88 21.13 5.03
CA ASN A 17 -39.04 20.18 6.15
C ASN A 17 -38.25 18.87 5.92
N LEU A 18 -38.17 18.38 4.68
CA LEU A 18 -37.33 17.23 4.33
C LEU A 18 -35.83 17.53 4.49
N GLU A 19 -35.39 18.74 4.10
CA GLU A 19 -34.00 19.16 4.27
C GLU A 19 -33.62 19.32 5.75
N GLU A 20 -34.51 19.90 6.57
CA GLU A 20 -34.32 20.01 8.01
C GLU A 20 -34.21 18.64 8.68
N ARG A 21 -35.08 17.69 8.29
CA ARG A 21 -35.01 16.30 8.77
C ARG A 21 -33.70 15.62 8.37
N LYS A 22 -33.23 15.82 7.13
CA LYS A 22 -31.95 15.27 6.66
C LYS A 22 -30.77 15.84 7.45
N ARG A 23 -30.74 17.15 7.69
CA ARG A 23 -29.71 17.80 8.52
C ARG A 23 -29.75 17.31 9.97
N ALA A 24 -30.94 17.06 10.53
CA ALA A 24 -31.08 16.52 11.87
C ALA A 24 -30.53 15.08 11.99
N ILE A 25 -30.74 14.24 10.97
CA ILE A 25 -30.17 12.87 10.93
C ILE A 25 -28.64 12.92 10.82
N GLN A 26 -28.09 13.74 9.92
CA GLN A 26 -26.64 13.87 9.76
C GLN A 26 -25.94 14.38 11.03
N ARG A 27 -26.57 15.29 11.79
CA ARG A 27 -26.05 15.75 13.08
C ARG A 27 -26.06 14.64 14.14
N LYS A 28 -27.06 13.76 14.12
CA LYS A 28 -27.11 12.60 15.02
C LYS A 28 -26.01 11.60 14.67
N ASP A 29 -25.83 11.27 13.39
CA ASP A 29 -24.78 10.35 12.95
C ASP A 29 -23.38 10.88 13.28
N ALA A 30 -23.12 12.15 13.02
CA ALA A 30 -21.87 12.79 13.39
C ALA A 30 -21.68 12.81 14.92
N GLY A 31 -22.71 13.17 15.68
CA GLY A 31 -22.67 13.19 17.14
C GLY A 31 -22.41 11.81 17.76
N ASP A 32 -23.01 10.76 17.21
CA ASP A 32 -22.80 9.37 17.65
C ASP A 32 -21.40 8.87 17.27
N ALA A 33 -20.87 9.24 16.09
CA ALA A 33 -19.49 8.95 15.72
C ALA A 33 -18.50 9.63 16.67
N TYR A 34 -18.72 10.91 16.98
CA TYR A 34 -17.89 11.63 17.96
C TYR A 34 -17.97 11.01 19.35
N ARG A 35 -19.16 10.57 19.81
CA ARG A 35 -19.32 9.93 21.12
C ARG A 35 -18.60 8.59 21.19
N ARG A 36 -18.73 7.75 20.15
CA ARG A 36 -17.98 6.48 20.05
C ARG A 36 -16.48 6.75 20.06
N GLN A 37 -16.01 7.71 19.27
CA GLN A 37 -14.59 8.03 19.21
C GLN A 37 -14.08 8.59 20.55
N ALA A 38 -14.85 9.44 21.23
CA ALA A 38 -14.51 9.93 22.55
C ALA A 38 -14.44 8.82 23.62
N GLU A 39 -15.19 7.71 23.46
CA GLU A 39 -15.09 6.54 24.32
C GLU A 39 -13.81 5.74 24.08
N TYR A 40 -13.38 5.59 22.81
CA TYR A 40 -12.14 4.92 22.45
C TYR A 40 -10.89 5.73 22.84
N PHE A 41 -10.95 7.06 22.73
CA PHE A 41 -9.84 7.97 23.03
C PHE A 41 -9.92 8.60 24.43
N LYS A 42 -10.56 7.92 25.40
CA LYS A 42 -10.42 8.34 26.80
C LYS A 42 -8.96 8.14 27.21
N PRO A 43 -8.22 9.19 27.60
CA PRO A 43 -6.85 9.04 28.07
C PRO A 43 -6.88 8.21 29.36
N LYS A 44 -6.56 6.92 29.22
CA LYS A 44 -6.45 6.01 30.35
C LYS A 44 -5.10 6.28 30.99
N VAL A 45 -5.12 6.90 32.17
CA VAL A 45 -3.91 7.08 32.96
C VAL A 45 -3.46 5.67 33.41
N PRO A 46 -2.29 5.18 32.97
CA PRO A 46 -1.85 3.84 33.32
C PRO A 46 -1.59 3.76 34.83
N THR A 47 -1.98 2.65 35.45
CA THR A 47 -1.66 2.42 36.87
C THR A 47 -0.17 2.13 37.03
N LEU A 48 0.38 2.35 38.23
CA LEU A 48 1.81 2.10 38.50
C LEU A 48 2.25 0.67 38.11
N SER A 49 1.41 -0.33 38.40
CA SER A 49 1.65 -1.72 37.99
C SER A 49 1.71 -1.90 36.46
N GLU A 50 0.89 -1.16 35.72
CA GLU A 50 0.86 -1.23 34.26
C GLU A 50 2.09 -0.58 33.64
N LEU A 51 2.59 0.50 34.25
CA LEU A 51 3.85 1.12 33.87
C LEU A 51 5.05 0.21 34.18
N GLU A 52 5.09 -0.43 35.35
CA GLU A 52 6.11 -1.40 35.70
C GLU A 52 6.15 -2.57 34.69
N ASP A 53 4.99 -3.10 34.31
CA ASP A 53 4.89 -4.17 33.31
C ASP A 53 5.32 -3.72 31.90
N LEU A 54 5.04 -2.47 31.52
CA LEU A 54 5.48 -1.90 30.23
C LEU A 54 6.99 -1.68 30.21
N LEU A 55 7.56 -1.15 31.30
CA LEU A 55 9.00 -0.95 31.47
C LEU A 55 9.77 -2.27 31.46
N LEU A 56 9.16 -3.35 31.98
CA LEU A 56 9.72 -4.70 31.97
C LEU A 56 9.46 -5.46 30.66
N GLY A 57 8.69 -4.89 29.72
CA GLY A 57 8.34 -5.52 28.43
C GLY A 57 7.34 -6.67 28.54
N ASN A 58 6.69 -6.83 29.70
CA ASN A 58 5.76 -7.94 29.97
C ASN A 58 4.43 -7.77 29.21
N LYS A 59 4.05 -6.53 28.85
CA LYS A 59 2.80 -6.24 28.12
C LYS A 59 2.88 -6.34 26.60
N GLU A 60 4.07 -6.41 26.01
CA GLU A 60 4.22 -6.63 24.55
C GLU A 60 3.85 -8.06 24.15
N ARG A 61 3.88 -8.99 25.11
CA ARG A 61 3.19 -10.27 24.99
C ARG A 61 1.72 -10.03 25.30
N GLU A 62 1.00 -9.49 24.32
CA GLU A 62 -0.46 -9.44 24.39
C GLU A 62 -1.00 -10.77 24.90
N LEU A 63 -1.86 -10.68 25.90
CA LEU A 63 -2.65 -11.78 26.44
C LEU A 63 -3.13 -12.65 25.29
N ASP A 64 -2.71 -13.91 25.29
CA ASP A 64 -3.20 -14.95 24.40
C ASP A 64 -4.74 -14.92 24.42
N SER A 65 -5.34 -14.20 23.46
CA SER A 65 -6.74 -14.39 23.14
C SER A 65 -6.89 -15.89 22.85
N PRO A 66 -7.94 -16.56 23.37
CA PRO A 66 -8.14 -17.98 23.12
C PRO A 66 -8.16 -18.31 21.61
N GLU A 67 -8.52 -17.34 20.76
CA GLU A 67 -8.45 -17.46 19.30
C GLU A 67 -7.00 -17.46 18.77
N VAL A 68 -6.12 -16.64 19.33
CA VAL A 68 -4.71 -16.56 18.93
C VAL A 68 -3.96 -17.84 19.34
N SER A 69 -4.23 -18.35 20.55
CA SER A 69 -3.66 -19.63 21.00
C SER A 69 -4.16 -20.83 20.17
N ALA A 70 -5.43 -20.82 19.75
CA ALA A 70 -5.98 -21.82 18.85
C ALA A 70 -5.33 -21.77 17.47
N ALA A 71 -5.15 -20.57 16.89
CA ALA A 71 -4.50 -20.38 15.61
C ALA A 71 -3.03 -20.85 15.63
N VAL A 72 -2.28 -20.54 16.70
CA VAL A 72 -0.88 -20.98 16.84
C VAL A 72 -0.78 -22.52 16.90
N ARG A 73 -1.71 -23.19 17.61
CA ARG A 73 -1.75 -24.66 17.65
C ARG A 73 -2.10 -25.28 16.29
N GLU A 74 -2.99 -24.64 15.53
CA GLU A 74 -3.35 -25.10 14.18
C GLU A 74 -2.17 -24.97 13.22
N PHE A 75 -1.45 -23.84 13.25
CA PHE A 75 -0.23 -23.65 12.47
C PHE A 75 0.84 -24.69 12.79
N GLN A 76 1.05 -25.01 14.07
CA GLN A 76 2.05 -25.99 14.48
C GLN A 76 1.69 -27.44 14.07
N GLN A 77 0.40 -27.74 13.97
CA GLN A 77 -0.09 -29.02 13.42
C GLN A 77 0.11 -29.10 11.91
N ILE A 78 -0.08 -28.00 11.18
CA ILE A 78 0.18 -27.93 9.73
C ILE A 78 1.68 -28.08 9.45
N GLU A 79 2.55 -27.44 10.22
CA GLU A 79 4.02 -27.59 10.08
C GLU A 79 4.46 -29.04 10.33
N SER A 80 3.93 -29.69 11.36
CA SER A 80 4.28 -31.09 11.66
C SER A 80 3.69 -32.08 10.65
N ALA A 81 2.55 -31.77 10.02
CA ALA A 81 2.01 -32.55 8.90
C ALA A 81 2.83 -32.35 7.61
N THR A 82 3.25 -31.12 7.31
CA THR A 82 4.08 -30.79 6.15
C THR A 82 5.48 -31.38 6.28
N SER A 83 6.06 -31.34 7.49
CA SER A 83 7.36 -31.94 7.79
C SER A 83 7.36 -33.47 7.69
N LYS A 84 6.21 -34.12 7.94
CA LYS A 84 6.03 -35.57 7.72
C LYS A 84 5.91 -35.96 6.24
N GLN A 85 5.49 -35.04 5.37
CA GLN A 85 5.46 -35.27 3.92
C GLN A 85 6.82 -35.05 3.23
N GLN A 86 7.77 -34.37 3.89
CA GLN A 86 9.11 -34.11 3.35
C GLN A 86 10.13 -35.22 3.63
N ASN A 87 9.74 -36.28 4.35
CA ASN A 87 10.59 -37.45 4.56
C ASN A 87 10.04 -38.63 3.75
N ILE A 88 10.80 -39.06 2.74
CA ILE A 88 10.55 -40.18 1.80
C ILE A 88 9.78 -39.76 0.52
N LEU A 89 10.48 -39.05 -0.38
CA LEU A 89 10.27 -39.27 -1.82
C LEU A 89 11.28 -40.32 -2.27
N ASP A 90 10.77 -41.54 -2.31
CA ASP A 90 11.43 -42.77 -2.72
C ASP A 90 11.98 -42.64 -4.15
N ILE A 91 13.30 -42.73 -4.29
CA ILE A 91 14.01 -42.62 -5.57
C ILE A 91 13.91 -43.99 -6.26
N LYS A 92 12.88 -44.19 -7.09
CA LYS A 92 12.79 -45.35 -8.00
C LYS A 92 12.12 -44.98 -9.33
N GLY A 93 12.91 -44.95 -10.41
CA GLY A 93 12.43 -45.06 -11.79
C GLY A 93 12.64 -43.83 -12.69
N PRO A 94 12.79 -44.04 -14.02
CA PRO A 94 13.53 -43.15 -14.91
C PRO A 94 12.72 -41.94 -15.39
N SER A 95 13.43 -40.85 -15.64
CA SER A 95 12.96 -39.53 -16.14
C SER A 95 12.40 -38.55 -15.11
N LEU A 96 13.29 -38.04 -14.25
CA LEU A 96 13.09 -36.73 -13.62
C LEU A 96 13.11 -35.66 -14.71
N SER A 97 11.95 -35.05 -15.00
CA SER A 97 11.92 -33.79 -15.72
C SER A 97 12.61 -32.75 -14.86
N VAL A 98 13.72 -32.18 -15.35
CA VAL A 98 14.55 -31.16 -14.66
C VAL A 98 13.74 -29.93 -14.18
N GLN A 99 12.49 -29.79 -14.64
CA GLN A 99 11.56 -28.73 -14.23
C GLN A 99 11.19 -28.74 -12.73
N THR A 100 11.26 -29.87 -12.03
CA THR A 100 10.83 -29.98 -10.61
C THR A 100 11.94 -29.76 -9.59
N ILE A 101 13.18 -29.52 -10.05
CA ILE A 101 14.33 -29.36 -9.17
C ILE A 101 14.35 -27.92 -8.63
N GLY A 102 13.92 -27.77 -7.38
CA GLY A 102 13.90 -26.50 -6.65
C GLY A 102 14.36 -26.69 -5.21
N GLY A 103 15.26 -25.82 -4.76
CA GLY A 103 15.67 -25.70 -3.36
C GLY A 103 14.97 -24.54 -2.65
N PRO A 104 15.12 -24.42 -1.32
CA PRO A 104 14.51 -23.33 -0.54
C PRO A 104 15.05 -21.94 -0.89
N THR A 105 16.26 -21.86 -1.47
CA THR A 105 16.86 -20.62 -1.98
C THR A 105 17.28 -20.79 -3.44
N PRO A 106 17.32 -19.70 -4.23
CA PRO A 106 17.76 -19.77 -5.62
C PRO A 106 19.22 -20.24 -5.74
N GLU A 107 20.09 -19.91 -4.78
CA GLU A 107 21.49 -20.38 -4.75
C GLU A 107 21.56 -21.89 -4.55
N ARG A 108 20.77 -22.43 -3.61
CA ARG A 108 20.72 -23.88 -3.38
C ARG A 108 20.14 -24.62 -4.59
N THR A 109 19.21 -23.97 -5.29
CA THR A 109 18.66 -24.49 -6.55
C THR A 109 19.75 -24.58 -7.64
N ILE A 110 20.61 -23.58 -7.78
CA ILE A 110 21.75 -23.62 -8.71
C ILE A 110 22.67 -24.78 -8.36
N GLU A 111 23.05 -24.93 -7.09
CA GLU A 111 23.96 -26.02 -6.67
C GLU A 111 23.39 -27.42 -6.99
N LEU A 112 22.09 -27.62 -6.77
CA LEU A 112 21.41 -28.88 -7.14
C LEU A 112 21.42 -29.10 -8.66
N LEU A 113 21.15 -28.05 -9.45
CA LEU A 113 21.18 -28.13 -10.92
C LEU A 113 22.59 -28.35 -11.46
N GLU A 114 23.62 -27.79 -10.81
CA GLU A 114 25.01 -28.02 -11.17
C GLU A 114 25.44 -29.47 -10.90
N LYS A 115 24.97 -30.05 -9.80
CA LYS A 115 25.17 -31.48 -9.50
C LYS A 115 24.49 -32.38 -10.53
N VAL A 116 23.28 -32.02 -10.97
CA VAL A 116 22.57 -32.75 -12.03
C VAL A 116 23.31 -32.64 -13.35
N ARG A 117 23.81 -31.43 -13.68
CA ARG A 117 24.61 -31.19 -14.88
C ARG A 117 25.91 -32.01 -14.86
N SER A 118 26.64 -32.04 -13.74
CA SER A 118 27.90 -32.78 -13.63
C SER A 118 27.65 -34.29 -13.72
N SER A 119 26.67 -34.81 -12.98
CA SER A 119 26.33 -36.24 -12.99
C SER A 119 25.90 -36.73 -14.38
N ALA A 120 25.20 -35.90 -15.15
CA ALA A 120 24.83 -36.23 -16.54
C ALA A 120 26.02 -36.20 -17.52
N LEU A 121 27.10 -35.48 -17.21
CA LEU A 121 28.29 -35.36 -18.07
C LEU A 121 29.48 -36.22 -17.62
N GLU A 122 29.41 -36.84 -16.44
CA GLU A 122 30.43 -37.74 -15.89
C GLU A 122 30.69 -39.03 -16.70
N PRO A 123 29.71 -39.72 -17.33
CA PRO A 123 30.00 -40.95 -18.05
C PRO A 123 30.85 -40.69 -19.30
N ALA A 124 31.88 -41.51 -19.53
CA ALA A 124 32.83 -41.36 -20.63
C ALA A 124 32.20 -41.38 -22.04
N ASN A 125 30.99 -41.92 -22.17
CA ASN A 125 30.12 -41.82 -23.35
C ASN A 125 28.72 -41.39 -22.91
N PRO A 126 28.42 -40.09 -22.81
CA PRO A 126 27.12 -39.61 -22.36
C PRO A 126 26.04 -39.99 -23.37
N THR A 127 24.90 -40.50 -22.89
CA THR A 127 23.78 -40.83 -23.76
C THR A 127 23.12 -39.55 -24.29
N PRO A 128 22.43 -39.58 -25.45
CA PRO A 128 21.70 -38.41 -25.93
C PRO A 128 20.62 -37.92 -24.96
N GLN A 129 20.14 -38.78 -24.05
CA GLN A 129 19.26 -38.42 -22.94
C GLN A 129 19.99 -37.57 -21.91
N ASP A 130 21.21 -37.96 -21.52
CA ASP A 130 22.02 -37.26 -20.52
C ASP A 130 22.41 -35.86 -21.01
N VAL A 131 22.74 -35.73 -22.30
CA VAL A 131 23.00 -34.42 -22.93
C VAL A 131 21.79 -33.50 -22.85
N ARG A 132 20.57 -34.02 -23.05
CA ARG A 132 19.33 -33.24 -22.90
C ARG A 132 19.09 -32.82 -21.46
N ILE A 133 19.35 -33.71 -20.50
CA ILE A 133 19.24 -33.42 -19.07
C ILE A 133 20.22 -32.30 -18.69
N ALA A 134 21.49 -32.41 -19.09
CA ALA A 134 22.50 -31.38 -18.86
C ALA A 134 22.15 -30.03 -19.52
N ALA A 135 21.64 -30.04 -20.76
CA ALA A 135 21.19 -28.83 -21.45
C ALA A 135 20.01 -28.17 -20.73
N SER A 136 19.03 -28.97 -20.28
CA SER A 136 17.87 -28.46 -19.54
C SER A 136 18.27 -27.90 -18.17
N ALA A 137 19.21 -28.53 -17.47
CA ALA A 137 19.77 -28.02 -16.21
C ALA A 137 20.50 -26.70 -16.43
N THR A 138 21.27 -26.58 -17.51
CA THR A 138 21.97 -25.34 -17.88
C THR A 138 21.00 -24.18 -18.17
N ALA A 139 19.94 -24.44 -18.93
CA ALA A 139 18.89 -23.45 -19.19
C ALA A 139 18.21 -22.98 -17.90
N LYS A 140 17.96 -23.91 -16.97
CA LYS A 140 17.36 -23.59 -15.67
C LYS A 140 18.31 -22.78 -14.78
N ILE A 141 19.60 -23.09 -14.76
CA ILE A 141 20.62 -22.30 -14.05
C ILE A 141 20.60 -20.85 -14.53
N GLN A 142 20.58 -20.62 -15.85
CA GLN A 142 20.51 -19.27 -16.41
C GLN A 142 19.25 -18.52 -15.97
N GLN A 143 18.10 -19.20 -15.96
CA GLN A 143 16.85 -18.62 -15.47
C GLN A 143 16.95 -18.22 -14.00
N VAL A 144 17.47 -19.09 -13.13
CA VAL A 144 17.60 -18.81 -11.69
C VAL A 144 18.61 -17.68 -11.46
N GLN A 145 19.74 -17.65 -12.19
CA GLN A 145 20.69 -16.55 -12.13
C GLN A 145 20.05 -15.21 -12.52
N SER A 146 19.23 -15.19 -13.56
CA SER A 146 18.49 -13.97 -13.95
C SER A 146 17.55 -13.48 -12.84
N GLN A 147 16.89 -14.41 -12.12
CA GLN A 147 16.03 -14.07 -10.98
C GLN A 147 16.83 -13.49 -9.81
N ILE A 148 18.01 -14.04 -9.52
CA ILE A 148 18.91 -13.50 -8.47
C ILE A 148 19.30 -12.06 -8.81
N ILE A 149 19.71 -11.79 -10.06
CA ILE A 149 20.10 -10.45 -10.51
C ILE A 149 18.93 -9.47 -10.36
N LEU A 150 17.72 -9.87 -10.79
CA LEU A 150 16.53 -9.04 -10.66
C LEU A 150 16.18 -8.73 -9.20
N ASN A 151 16.29 -9.72 -8.31
CA ASN A 151 16.04 -9.52 -6.88
C ASN A 151 17.10 -8.60 -6.24
N GLN A 152 18.37 -8.73 -6.63
CA GLN A 152 19.44 -7.85 -6.16
C GLN A 152 19.19 -6.40 -6.59
N GLU A 153 18.79 -6.18 -7.83
CA GLU A 153 18.48 -4.84 -8.35
C GLU A 153 17.24 -4.25 -7.67
N ALA A 154 16.19 -5.05 -7.45
CA ALA A 154 15.01 -4.62 -6.72
C ALA A 154 15.34 -4.18 -5.29
N ASN A 155 16.15 -4.96 -4.58
CA ASN A 155 16.60 -4.63 -3.22
C ASN A 155 17.43 -3.33 -3.19
N ARG A 156 18.29 -3.12 -4.19
CA ARG A 156 19.06 -1.89 -4.33
C ARG A 156 18.16 -0.67 -4.51
N GLN A 157 17.12 -0.79 -5.35
CA GLN A 157 16.17 0.31 -5.57
C GLN A 157 15.37 0.63 -4.31
N ILE A 158 14.97 -0.39 -3.54
CA ILE A 158 14.30 -0.21 -2.25
C ILE A 158 15.21 0.56 -1.29
N GLU A 159 16.49 0.17 -1.17
CA GLU A 159 17.43 0.85 -0.27
C GLU A 159 17.64 2.32 -0.65
N LEU A 160 17.73 2.62 -1.95
CA LEU A 160 17.85 3.98 -2.46
C LEU A 160 16.61 4.82 -2.15
N GLU A 161 15.42 4.28 -2.38
CA GLU A 161 14.18 5.00 -2.12
C GLU A 161 13.97 5.22 -0.61
N VAL A 162 14.33 4.25 0.24
CA VAL A 162 14.30 4.40 1.69
C VAL A 162 15.24 5.53 2.14
N LYS A 163 16.47 5.58 1.61
CA LYS A 163 17.40 6.69 1.91
C LYS A 163 16.82 8.03 1.49
N ARG A 164 16.24 8.10 0.29
CA ARG A 164 15.58 9.31 -0.20
C ARG A 164 14.41 9.74 0.69
N GLN A 165 13.58 8.80 1.16
CA GLN A 165 12.48 9.10 2.08
C GLN A 165 12.99 9.66 3.41
N ILE A 166 14.07 9.09 3.96
CA ILE A 166 14.70 9.61 5.18
C ILE A 166 15.24 11.03 4.97
N GLU A 167 15.87 11.30 3.82
CA GLU A 167 16.34 12.64 3.47
C GLU A 167 15.17 13.63 3.31
N ASP A 168 14.10 13.23 2.64
CA ASP A 168 12.88 14.03 2.48
C ASP A 168 12.21 14.31 3.85
N GLU A 169 12.14 13.31 4.74
CA GLU A 169 11.64 13.47 6.10
C GLU A 169 12.50 14.43 6.93
N ALA A 170 13.83 14.30 6.85
CA ALA A 170 14.75 15.22 7.50
C ALA A 170 14.64 16.66 6.94
N ALA A 171 14.39 16.81 5.64
CA ALA A 171 14.16 18.12 5.01
C ALA A 171 12.83 18.74 5.48
N VAL A 172 11.76 17.95 5.59
CA VAL A 172 10.46 18.39 6.12
C VAL A 172 10.60 18.78 7.59
N PHE A 173 11.29 17.97 8.41
CA PHE A 173 11.53 18.25 9.82
C PHE A 173 12.31 19.56 10.01
N ASN A 174 13.40 19.77 9.26
CA ASN A 174 14.16 21.01 9.33
C ASN A 174 13.31 22.23 8.89
N ARG A 175 12.42 22.06 7.91
CA ARG A 175 11.51 23.13 7.46
C ARG A 175 10.43 23.45 8.49
N SER A 176 9.86 22.46 9.18
CA SER A 176 8.85 22.69 10.21
C SER A 176 9.46 23.34 11.46
N VAL A 177 10.65 22.92 11.87
CA VAL A 177 11.38 23.56 12.96
C VAL A 177 11.64 25.04 12.66
N GLN A 178 12.00 25.39 11.42
CA GLN A 178 12.18 26.80 11.05
C GLN A 178 10.89 27.62 11.14
N ALA A 179 9.72 27.04 10.79
CA ALA A 179 8.43 27.73 10.85
C ALA A 179 8.00 28.07 12.28
N ASP A 180 8.28 27.20 13.25
CA ASP A 180 7.90 27.39 14.66
C ASP A 180 8.70 28.51 15.35
N PHE A 181 9.87 28.87 14.82
CA PHE A 181 10.72 29.97 15.33
C PHE A 181 10.60 31.28 14.54
N GLN A 182 9.72 31.36 13.54
CA GLN A 182 9.51 32.63 12.83
C GLN A 182 8.62 33.57 13.64
N SER A 183 9.06 34.83 13.79
CA SER A 183 8.21 35.87 14.36
C SER A 183 6.92 36.01 13.54
N PRO A 184 5.75 36.22 14.16
CA PRO A 184 4.44 36.24 13.48
C PRO A 184 4.36 37.19 12.28
N LYS A 185 5.20 38.23 12.26
CA LYS A 185 5.30 39.21 11.17
C LYS A 185 5.81 38.63 9.84
N VAL A 186 6.68 37.60 9.89
CA VAL A 186 7.23 36.92 8.70
C VAL A 186 6.22 35.94 8.12
N LEU A 187 5.45 35.27 8.98
CA LEU A 187 4.35 34.38 8.59
C LEU A 187 3.21 35.13 7.89
N GLU A 188 2.87 36.34 8.35
CA GLU A 188 1.87 37.20 7.69
C GLU A 188 2.34 37.65 6.29
N GLU A 189 3.60 38.08 6.17
CA GLU A 189 4.18 38.49 4.89
C GLU A 189 4.22 37.34 3.87
N ASP A 190 4.58 36.13 4.31
CA ASP A 190 4.57 34.93 3.46
C ASP A 190 3.16 34.56 3.01
N LEU A 191 2.15 34.70 3.88
CA LEU A 191 0.75 34.44 3.55
C LEU A 191 0.22 35.45 2.54
N GLU A 192 0.51 36.75 2.73
CA GLU A 192 0.18 37.79 1.74
C GLU A 192 0.84 37.53 0.39
N ASN A 193 2.12 37.14 0.39
CA ASN A 193 2.86 36.83 -0.83
C ASN A 193 2.28 35.61 -1.55
N LEU A 194 1.84 34.59 -0.82
CA LEU A 194 1.18 33.41 -1.38
C LEU A 194 -0.19 33.77 -1.98
N GLN A 195 -0.96 34.63 -1.31
CA GLN A 195 -2.21 35.17 -1.86
C GLN A 195 -1.97 35.97 -3.15
N LYS A 196 -0.96 36.85 -3.18
CA LYS A 196 -0.57 37.61 -4.38
C LYS A 196 -0.18 36.68 -5.53
N LYS A 197 0.64 35.64 -5.28
CA LYS A 197 1.00 34.62 -6.29
C LYS A 197 -0.22 33.92 -6.85
N ARG A 198 -1.15 33.48 -5.99
CA ARG A 198 -2.39 32.81 -6.42
C ARG A 198 -3.25 33.73 -7.31
N LEU A 199 -3.36 35.01 -6.97
CA LEU A 199 -4.10 35.98 -7.77
C LEU A 199 -3.45 36.20 -9.15
N ILE A 200 -2.12 36.27 -9.20
CA ILE A 200 -1.37 36.38 -10.46
C ILE A 200 -1.58 35.14 -11.32
N GLU A 201 -1.49 33.95 -10.75
CA GLU A 201 -1.71 32.69 -11.47
C GLU A 201 -3.13 32.59 -12.02
N GLN A 202 -4.14 32.97 -11.23
CA GLN A 202 -5.52 33.07 -11.69
C GLN A 202 -5.70 34.09 -12.83
N ALA A 203 -5.02 35.23 -12.76
CA ALA A 203 -5.05 36.23 -13.82
C ALA A 203 -4.39 35.71 -15.11
N ILE A 204 -3.24 35.03 -15.00
CA ILE A 204 -2.56 34.39 -16.12
C ILE A 204 -3.46 33.33 -16.76
N ALA A 205 -4.09 32.48 -15.96
CA ALA A 205 -5.00 31.44 -16.46
C ALA A 205 -6.23 32.01 -17.17
N LYS A 206 -6.83 33.07 -16.62
CA LYS A 206 -7.96 33.77 -17.27
C LYS A 206 -7.53 34.43 -18.59
N TYR A 207 -6.39 35.08 -18.59
CA TYR A 207 -5.85 35.74 -19.77
C TYR A 207 -5.49 34.72 -20.86
N SER A 208 -4.78 33.65 -20.51
CA SER A 208 -4.42 32.58 -21.45
C SER A 208 -5.67 31.91 -22.01
N TYR A 209 -6.68 31.64 -21.19
CA TYR A 209 -7.98 31.15 -21.62
C TYR A 209 -8.63 32.12 -22.62
N GLN A 210 -8.70 33.41 -22.32
CA GLN A 210 -9.28 34.40 -23.21
C GLN A 210 -8.54 34.50 -24.56
N VAL A 211 -7.21 34.44 -24.55
CA VAL A 211 -6.39 34.41 -25.76
C VAL A 211 -6.68 33.15 -26.58
N GLN A 212 -6.79 31.99 -25.93
CA GLN A 212 -7.14 30.73 -26.58
C GLN A 212 -8.55 30.77 -27.19
N MET A 213 -9.53 31.32 -26.47
CA MET A 213 -10.91 31.51 -26.95
C MET A 213 -10.96 32.44 -28.17
N LYS A 214 -10.19 33.54 -28.16
CA LYS A 214 -10.07 34.44 -29.31
C LYS A 214 -9.43 33.76 -30.53
N ARG A 215 -8.42 32.92 -30.30
CA ARG A 215 -7.69 32.21 -31.38
C ARG A 215 -8.52 31.08 -32.00
N ASN A 216 -9.27 30.35 -31.18
CA ASN A 216 -10.00 29.14 -31.59
C ASN A 216 -11.50 29.41 -31.87
N GLY A 217 -11.93 30.66 -31.77
CA GLY A 217 -13.29 31.09 -32.11
C GLY A 217 -14.34 30.68 -31.08
N PHE A 218 -14.29 31.25 -29.87
CA PHE A 218 -15.31 31.21 -28.81
C PHE A 218 -16.10 29.90 -28.66
N THR A 219 -15.44 28.75 -28.84
CA THR A 219 -16.02 27.45 -28.56
C THR A 219 -15.79 27.14 -27.09
N ASP A 220 -16.86 26.99 -26.32
CA ASP A 220 -16.78 26.66 -24.89
C ASP A 220 -16.18 25.25 -24.71
N MET A 221 -14.86 25.19 -24.68
CA MET A 221 -14.09 24.00 -24.32
C MET A 221 -14.09 23.85 -22.80
N GLN A 222 -15.27 23.74 -22.19
CA GLN A 222 -15.35 23.26 -20.82
C GLN A 222 -14.95 21.79 -20.83
N PRO A 223 -14.08 21.34 -19.89
CA PRO A 223 -13.79 19.92 -19.74
C PRO A 223 -15.10 19.18 -19.46
N SER A 224 -15.53 18.34 -20.41
CA SER A 224 -16.74 17.54 -20.27
C SER A 224 -16.46 16.37 -19.31
N PHE A 225 -16.79 16.55 -18.03
CA PHE A 225 -16.63 15.50 -17.02
C PHE A 225 -17.79 14.49 -17.02
N PHE A 226 -18.34 14.06 -18.16
CA PHE A 226 -19.36 12.99 -18.16
C PHE A 226 -19.38 12.17 -19.45
N ARG A 227 -18.92 10.91 -19.38
CA ARG A 227 -19.72 9.67 -19.47
C ARG A 227 -18.78 8.48 -19.74
N ILE A 228 -18.40 7.78 -18.68
CA ILE A 228 -18.13 6.34 -18.80
C ILE A 228 -19.51 5.68 -18.72
N ALA A 229 -19.92 5.07 -19.83
CA ALA A 229 -21.02 4.11 -19.91
C ALA A 229 -20.43 2.81 -20.46
#